data_AF-A0A1G1P7V7-F1
#
_entry.id   AF-A0A1G1P7V7-F1
#
_cell.length_a   1.000
_cell.length_b   1.000
_cell.length_c   1.000
_cell.angle_alpha   90.00
_cell.angle_beta   90.00
_cell.angle_gamma   90.00
#
_symmetry.space_group_name_H-M   'P 1'
#
loop_
_entity.id
_entity.type
_entity.pdbx_description
1 polymer ?
#
loop_
_entity_poly.entity_id
_entity_poly.type
_entity_poly.pdbx_seq_one_letter_code
_entity_poly.pdbx_strand_id
1 'polypeptide(L)' 'MVEKESEPDDPIEMIGVELPHQTEEQLRDMALCFAEEFVREGWDKEKIILMFHHPFYQGPCMVWKQKGEDFWSS' A
#
# COMPACT_ATOMS: atom_id res chain seq x y z
N MET A 1 -15.52 18.74 -0.24
CA MET A 1 -14.27 19.10 0.47
C MET A 1 -13.82 20.41 -0.14
N VAL A 2 -13.52 21.42 0.68
CA VAL A 2 -12.95 22.68 0.17
C VAL A 2 -11.54 22.36 -0.31
N GLU A 3 -11.23 22.64 -1.58
CA GLU A 3 -9.86 22.54 -2.07
C GLU A 3 -9.05 23.68 -1.48
N LYS A 4 -8.03 23.33 -0.68
CA LYS A 4 -7.02 24.26 -0.18
C LYS A 4 -5.83 24.20 -1.13
N GLU A 5 -5.24 25.35 -1.43
CA GLU A 5 -3.95 25.40 -2.13
C GLU A 5 -2.85 24.76 -1.25
N SER A 6 -2.03 23.90 -1.87
CA SER A 6 -0.89 23.27 -1.20
C SER A 6 0.12 24.34 -0.78
N GLU A 7 0.45 24.37 0.50
CA GLU A 7 1.32 25.38 1.11
C GLU A 7 2.56 24.66 1.67
N PRO A 8 3.77 24.90 1.14
CA PRO A 8 4.97 24.13 1.50
C PRO A 8 5.28 24.06 3.00
N ASP A 9 4.84 25.07 3.76
CA ASP A 9 5.11 25.22 5.18
C ASP A 9 3.92 24.81 6.07
N ASP A 10 2.85 24.23 5.51
CA ASP A 10 1.69 23.78 6.31
C ASP A 10 2.02 22.48 7.07
N PRO A 11 2.10 22.51 8.42
CA PRO A 11 2.42 21.33 9.21
C PRO A 11 1.29 20.28 9.24
N ILE A 12 0.09 20.62 8.77
CA ILE A 12 -1.07 19.71 8.69
C ILE A 12 -1.19 19.08 7.30
N GLU A 13 -0.42 19.54 6.31
CA GLU A 13 -0.43 18.97 4.98
C GLU A 13 0.21 17.57 4.99
N MET A 14 -0.51 16.59 4.46
CA MET A 14 -0.01 15.22 4.38
C MET A 14 0.99 15.12 3.22
N ILE A 15 2.28 15.09 3.55
CA ILE A 15 3.35 14.90 2.58
C ILE A 15 3.79 13.42 2.60
N GLY A 16 3.55 12.72 1.49
CA GLY A 16 4.09 11.38 1.25
C GLY A 16 5.50 11.47 0.64
N VAL A 17 6.46 10.71 1.20
CA VAL A 17 7.80 10.57 0.62
C VAL A 17 8.03 9.11 0.26
N GLU A 18 8.34 8.85 -1.02
CA GLU A 18 8.75 7.52 -1.46
C GLU A 18 10.21 7.28 -1.06
N LEU A 19 10.46 6.20 -0.31
CA LEU A 19 11.81 5.79 0.02
C LEU A 19 12.37 4.93 -1.13
N PRO A 20 13.50 5.32 -1.76
CA PRO A 20 14.05 4.54 -2.86
C PRO A 20 14.71 3.24 -2.36
N HIS A 21 14.88 2.28 -3.27
CA HIS A 21 15.63 1.02 -3.08
C HIS A 21 15.08 0.05 -2.02
N GLN A 22 13.76 -0.11 -1.94
CA GLN A 22 13.17 -1.17 -1.13
C GLN A 22 13.64 -2.54 -1.64
N THR A 23 14.16 -3.39 -0.74
CA THR A 23 14.52 -4.77 -1.10
C THR A 23 13.25 -5.60 -1.32
N GLU A 24 13.39 -6.73 -2.00
CA GLU A 24 12.26 -7.65 -2.20
C GLU A 24 11.70 -8.17 -0.87
N GLU A 25 12.57 -8.39 0.11
CA GLU A 25 12.20 -8.80 1.47
C GLU A 25 11.37 -7.70 2.15
N GLN A 26 11.79 -6.44 2.05
CA GLN A 26 11.03 -5.31 2.62
C GLN A 26 9.65 -5.14 1.96
N LEU A 27 9.56 -5.33 0.64
CA LEU A 27 8.28 -5.31 -0.07
C LEU A 27 7.36 -6.46 0.36
N ARG A 28 7.93 -7.64 0.57
CA ARG A 28 7.21 -8.82 1.08
C ARG A 28 6.69 -8.59 2.49
N ASP A 29 7.54 -8.13 3.39
CA ASP A 29 7.19 -7.89 4.78
C ASP A 29 6.10 -6.81 4.91
N MET A 30 6.21 -5.74 4.12
CA MET A 30 5.18 -4.71 4.04
C MET A 30 3.84 -5.28 3.55
N ALA A 31 3.87 -6.07 2.48
CA ALA A 31 2.68 -6.71 1.93
C ALA A 31 2.01 -7.66 2.93
N LEU A 32 2.80 -8.48 3.62
CA LEU A 32 2.30 -9.38 4.66
C LEU A 32 1.68 -8.59 5.81
N CYS A 33 2.33 -7.52 6.26
CA CYS A 33 1.81 -6.66 7.32
C CYS A 33 0.42 -6.10 6.96
N PHE A 34 0.24 -5.58 5.74
CA PHE A 34 -1.08 -5.15 5.29
C PHE A 34 -2.10 -6.29 5.32
N ALA A 35 -1.78 -7.44 4.72
CA ALA A 35 -2.68 -8.58 4.68
C ALA A 35 -3.09 -9.05 6.09
N GLU A 36 -2.14 -9.14 7.02
CA GLU A 36 -2.38 -9.56 8.40
C GLU A 36 -3.33 -8.62 9.14
N GLU A 37 -3.16 -7.31 9.00
CA GLU A 37 -4.05 -6.34 9.66
C GLU A 37 -5.49 -6.45 9.12
N PHE A 38 -5.68 -6.59 7.81
CA PHE A 38 -7.03 -6.76 7.25
C PHE A 38 -7.66 -8.13 7.59
N VAL A 39 -6.86 -9.20 7.70
CA VAL A 39 -7.35 -10.49 8.23
C VAL A 39 -7.86 -10.32 9.66
N ARG A 40 -7.18 -9.55 10.52
CA ARG A 40 -7.63 -9.28 11.90
C ARG A 40 -8.93 -8.48 11.95
N GLU A 41 -9.16 -7.62 10.96
CA GLU A 41 -10.44 -6.92 10.78
C GLU A 41 -11.55 -7.80 10.19
N GLY A 42 -11.27 -9.06 9.85
CA GLY A 42 -12.24 -10.03 9.35
C GLY A 42 -12.45 -10.01 7.84
N TRP A 43 -11.49 -9.46 7.09
CA TRP A 43 -11.53 -9.52 5.63
C TRP A 43 -11.22 -10.92 5.12
N ASP A 44 -11.90 -11.31 4.04
CA ASP A 44 -11.62 -12.55 3.32
C ASP A 44 -10.49 -12.37 2.29
N LYS A 45 -9.99 -13.49 1.78
CA LYS A 45 -8.87 -13.52 0.85
C LYS A 45 -9.17 -12.72 -0.42
N GLU A 46 -10.38 -12.83 -0.95
CA GLU A 46 -10.79 -12.16 -2.18
C GLU A 46 -10.77 -10.64 -2.02
N LYS A 47 -11.28 -10.11 -0.90
CA LYS A 47 -11.21 -8.67 -0.60
C LYS A 47 -9.78 -8.18 -0.45
N ILE A 48 -8.91 -8.97 0.19
CA ILE A 48 -7.50 -8.62 0.35
C ILE A 48 -6.83 -8.56 -1.03
N ILE A 49 -7.05 -9.54 -1.91
CA ILE A 49 -6.49 -9.52 -3.27
C ILE A 49 -6.98 -8.26 -4.01
N LEU A 50 -8.29 -7.97 -3.99
CA LEU A 50 -8.86 -6.79 -4.64
C LEU A 50 -8.24 -5.48 -4.12
N MET A 51 -7.92 -5.40 -2.83
CA MET A 51 -7.22 -4.26 -2.24
C MET A 51 -5.85 -4.04 -2.90
N PHE A 52 -5.07 -5.10 -3.14
CA PHE A 52 -3.77 -5.02 -3.82
C PHE A 52 -3.88 -4.55 -5.28
N HIS A 53 -5.03 -4.68 -5.93
CA HIS A 53 -5.24 -4.15 -7.29
C HIS A 53 -5.82 -2.72 -7.31
N HIS A 54 -6.35 -2.23 -6.19
CA HIS A 54 -7.10 -0.99 -6.17
C HIS A 54 -6.19 0.22 -5.89
N PRO A 55 -6.19 1.27 -6.75
CA PRO A 55 -5.23 2.37 -6.68
C PRO A 55 -5.36 3.26 -5.45
N PHE A 56 -6.49 3.18 -4.74
CA PHE A 56 -6.66 3.81 -3.42
C PHE A 56 -5.63 3.30 -2.40
N TYR A 57 -5.27 2.01 -2.45
CA TYR A 57 -4.31 1.40 -1.54
C TYR A 57 -2.91 1.45 -2.15
N GLN A 58 -2.29 2.63 -2.12
CA GLN A 58 -1.03 2.87 -2.83
C GLN A 58 0.08 1.88 -2.45
N GLY A 59 0.30 1.61 -1.16
CA GLY A 59 1.30 0.63 -0.70
C GLY A 59 1.09 -0.77 -1.28
N PRO A 60 -0.06 -1.42 -0.99
CA PRO A 60 -0.44 -2.70 -1.60
C PRO A 60 -0.37 -2.70 -3.15
N CYS A 61 -0.92 -1.66 -3.78
CA CYS A 61 -0.93 -1.52 -5.24
C CYS A 61 0.48 -1.40 -5.83
N MET A 62 1.42 -0.77 -5.12
CA MET A 62 2.82 -0.71 -5.54
C MET A 62 3.48 -2.09 -5.49
N VAL A 63 3.24 -2.91 -4.45
CA VAL A 63 3.78 -4.27 -4.39
C VAL A 63 3.29 -5.10 -5.59
N TRP A 64 1.99 -5.03 -5.88
CA TRP A 64 1.42 -5.73 -7.03
C TRP A 64 2.03 -5.27 -8.35
N LYS A 65 2.16 -3.95 -8.57
CA LYS A 65 2.78 -3.40 -9.79
C LYS A 65 4.25 -3.82 -9.97
N GLN A 66 5.00 -3.96 -8.88
CA GLN A 66 6.42 -4.28 -8.94
C GLN A 66 6.70 -5.77 -9.11
N LYS A 67 5.82 -6.65 -8.60
CA LYS A 67 6.09 -8.10 -8.52
C LYS A 67 5.11 -8.99 -9.27
N GLY A 68 3.95 -8.47 -9.68
CA GLY A 68 2.93 -9.26 -10.38
C GLY A 68 2.22 -10.27 -9.46
N GLU A 69 1.43 -11.16 -10.06
CA GLU A 69 0.63 -12.15 -9.32
C GLU A 69 1.47 -13.32 -8.77
N ASP A 70 2.62 -13.63 -9.38
CA ASP A 70 3.46 -14.77 -8.98
C ASP A 70 4.12 -14.57 -7.61
N PHE A 71 4.14 -13.34 -7.10
CA PHE A 71 4.72 -12.99 -5.80
C PHE A 71 4.00 -13.65 -4.61
N TRP A 72 2.72 -14.00 -4.79
CA TRP A 72 1.84 -14.47 -3.72
C TRP A 72 1.67 -15.99 -3.70
N SER A 73 2.19 -16.68 -4.73
CA SER A 73 1.99 -18.10 -4.98
C SER A 73 3.07 -19.01 -4.38
N SER A 74 4.01 -18.49 -3.59
CA SER A 74 5.10 -19.26 -2.99
C SER A 74 4.97 -19.50 -1.49
#